data_AF-A0A0K0X2A8-F1
#
_entry.id   AF-A0A0K0X2A8-F1
#
_cell.length_a   1.000
_cell.length_b   1.000
_cell.length_c   1.000
_cell.angle_alpha   90.00
_cell.angle_beta   90.00
_cell.angle_gamma   90.00
#
_symmetry.space_group_name_H-M   'P 1'
#
loop_
_entity.id
_entity.type
_entity.pdbx_description
1 polymer ?
#
loop_
_entity_poly.entity_id
_entity_poly.type
_entity_poly.pdbx_seq_one_letter_code
_entity_poly.pdbx_strand_id
1 'polypeptide(L)' 'MGTVTAAVTVHTHPVHPTPFVVADIAVDSHPLVIQATVCHKPDVGDRVIGREVDSDSGPEIVFDVFEGTDR' A
#
# COMPACT_ATOMS: atom_id res chain seq x y z
N MET A 1 -8.53 4.56 4.45
CA MET A 1 -7.35 5.41 4.73
C MET A 1 -6.63 4.82 5.91
N GLY A 2 -5.31 5.02 5.98
CA GLY A 2 -4.49 4.56 7.09
C GLY A 2 -3.13 5.24 7.10
N THR A 3 -2.30 4.84 8.05
CA THR A 3 -0.92 5.32 8.22
C THR A 3 0.05 4.18 8.01
N VAL A 4 1.09 4.40 7.21
CA VAL A 4 2.16 3.42 7.03
C VAL A 4 2.97 3.30 8.32
N THR A 5 3.05 2.10 8.86
CA THR A 5 3.83 1.79 10.07
C THR A 5 5.15 1.09 9.76
N ALA A 6 5.22 0.38 8.64
CA ALA A 6 6.44 -0.23 8.11
C ALA A 6 6.33 -0.39 6.59
N ALA A 7 7.46 -0.38 5.88
CA ALA A 7 7.52 -0.64 4.45
C ALA A 7 8.80 -1.39 4.09
N VAL A 8 8.69 -2.37 3.20
CA VAL A 8 9.82 -3.15 2.69
C VAL A 8 9.81 -3.20 1.18
N THR A 9 10.99 -3.12 0.57
CA THR A 9 11.16 -3.34 -0.87
C THR A 9 11.53 -4.80 -1.11
N VAL A 10 10.70 -5.50 -1.88
CA VAL A 10 10.91 -6.89 -2.29
C VAL A 10 11.71 -6.91 -3.59
N HIS A 11 12.92 -7.45 -3.53
CA HIS A 11 13.81 -7.57 -4.68
C HIS A 11 13.83 -8.97 -5.32
N THR A 12 13.18 -9.95 -4.71
CA THR A 12 13.10 -11.33 -5.25
C THR A 12 11.76 -11.95 -4.87
N HIS A 13 10.99 -12.40 -5.86
CA HIS A 13 9.71 -13.07 -5.66
C HIS A 13 9.48 -14.11 -6.76
N PRO A 14 8.94 -15.30 -6.45
CA PRO A 14 8.78 -16.37 -7.46
C PRO A 14 7.68 -16.11 -8.50
N VAL A 15 6.73 -15.22 -8.20
CA VAL A 15 5.51 -15.03 -9.00
C VAL A 15 5.30 -13.59 -9.47
N HIS A 16 5.72 -12.60 -8.67
CA HIS A 16 5.37 -11.19 -8.93
C HIS A 16 6.56 -10.48 -9.54
N PRO A 17 6.35 -9.57 -10.50
CA PRO A 17 7.41 -8.69 -11.01
C PRO A 17 8.08 -7.93 -9.87
N THR A 18 9.41 -7.84 -9.90
CA THR A 18 10.21 -7.12 -8.90
C THR A 18 10.98 -5.97 -9.55
N PRO A 19 11.33 -4.90 -8.81
CA PRO A 19 11.00 -4.67 -7.39
C PRO A 19 9.56 -4.21 -7.18
N PHE A 20 8.97 -4.56 -6.03
CA PHE A 20 7.72 -3.98 -5.55
C PHE A 20 7.81 -3.70 -4.05
N VAL A 21 6.87 -2.91 -3.52
CA VAL A 21 6.87 -2.52 -2.12
C VAL A 21 5.64 -3.08 -1.42
N VAL A 22 5.85 -3.60 -0.21
CA VAL A 22 4.81 -4.04 0.68
C VAL A 22 4.87 -3.19 1.95
N ALA A 23 3.73 -2.69 2.41
CA ALA A 23 3.63 -1.86 3.59
C ALA A 23 2.62 -2.42 4.59
N ASP A 24 2.94 -2.25 5.88
CA ASP A 24 1.99 -2.39 6.98
C ASP A 24 1.28 -1.05 7.18
N ILE A 25 -0.04 -1.08 7.20
CA ILE A 25 -0.89 0.11 7.25
C ILE A 25 -1.85 -0.03 8.43
N ALA A 26 -1.72 0.86 9.41
CA ALA A 26 -2.70 1.01 10.48
C ALA A 26 -3.93 1.76 9.93
N VAL A 27 -5.07 1.08 9.90
CA VAL A 27 -6.33 1.63 9.35
C VAL A 27 -6.97 2.57 10.39
N ASP A 28 -7.46 3.73 9.97
CA ASP A 28 -7.98 4.71 10.94
C ASP A 28 -9.31 4.32 11.57
N SER A 29 -10.14 3.57 10.83
CA SER A 29 -11.51 3.28 11.25
C SER A 29 -11.59 2.18 12.30
N HIS A 30 -10.56 1.33 12.42
CA HIS A 30 -10.54 0.16 13.29
C HIS A 30 -9.10 -0.18 13.69
N PRO A 31 -8.85 -0.82 14.85
CA PRO A 31 -7.52 -1.29 15.26
C PRO A 31 -7.10 -2.51 14.42
N LEU A 32 -6.88 -2.29 13.14
CA LEU A 32 -6.50 -3.27 12.14
C LEU A 32 -5.23 -2.78 11.44
N VAL A 33 -4.24 -3.67 11.37
CA VAL A 33 -3.08 -3.48 10.51
C VAL A 33 -3.27 -4.38 9.29
N ILE A 34 -3.19 -3.80 8.11
CA ILE A 34 -3.25 -4.52 6.84
C ILE A 34 -1.88 -4.47 6.18
N GLN A 35 -1.48 -5.58 5.58
CA GLN A 35 -0.29 -5.66 4.74
C GLN A 35 -0.73 -5.58 3.28
N ALA A 36 -0.23 -4.60 2.53
CA ALA A 36 -0.64 -4.41 1.15
C ALA A 36 0.50 -3.95 0.25
N THR A 37 0.36 -4.25 -1.05
CA THR A 37 1.22 -3.69 -2.09
C THR A 37 0.92 -2.19 -2.23
N VAL A 38 1.98 -1.40 -2.42
CA VAL A 38 1.90 0.06 -2.62
C VAL A 38 2.60 0.44 -3.92
N CYS A 39 2.00 1.32 -4.72
CA CYS A 39 2.55 1.65 -6.06
C CYS A 39 3.89 2.39 -5.98
N HIS A 40 4.10 3.17 -4.92
CA HIS A 40 5.31 3.97 -4.67
C HIS A 40 5.82 3.61 -3.28
N LYS A 41 7.14 3.68 -3.06
CA LYS A 41 7.71 3.44 -1.73
C LYS A 41 7.25 4.56 -0.78
N PRO A 42 6.39 4.28 0.22
CA PRO A 42 6.00 5.27 1.19
C PRO A 42 7.06 5.35 2.29
N ASP A 43 7.09 6.48 2.98
CA ASP A 43 7.80 6.63 4.24
C ASP A 43 6.89 6.24 5.42
N VAL A 44 7.50 5.83 6.53
CA VAL A 44 6.76 5.58 7.77
C VAL A 44 6.13 6.89 8.24
N GLY A 45 4.83 6.85 8.54
CA GLY A 45 4.04 8.04 8.86
C GLY A 45 3.23 8.59 7.69
N ASP A 46 3.49 8.15 6.46
CA ASP A 46 2.69 8.56 5.30
C ASP A 46 1.24 8.10 5.46
N ARG A 47 0.34 8.98 5.02
CA ARG A 47 -1.09 8.69 4.92
C ARG A 47 -1.33 8.01 3.58
N VAL A 48 -2.11 6.93 3.58
CA VAL A 48 -2.42 6.17 2.37
C VAL A 48 -3.92 5.94 2.23
N ILE A 49 -4.37 5.86 0.98
CA ILE A 49 -5.75 5.49 0.64
C ILE A 49 -5.73 4.22 -0.20
N GLY A 50 -6.59 3.27 0.16
CA GLY A 50 -6.79 2.06 -0.61
C GLY A 50 -7.72 2.34 -1.77
N ARG A 51 -7.38 1.84 -2.95
CA ARG A 51 -8.25 1.82 -4.12
C ARG A 51 -8.32 0.41 -4.68
N GLU A 52 -9.48 0.05 -5.20
CA GLU A 52 -9.64 -1.14 -5.99
C GLU A 52 -9.07 -0.89 -7.40
N VAL A 53 -8.26 -1.81 -7.89
CA VAL A 53 -7.70 -1.81 -9.23
C VAL A 53 -8.05 -3.13 -9.91
N ASP A 54 -8.44 -3.06 -11.17
CA ASP A 54 -8.62 -4.26 -11.98
C ASP A 54 -7.24 -4.84 -12.32
N SER A 55 -7.04 -6.12 -12.02
CA SER A 55 -5.85 -6.87 -12.43
C SER A 55 -6.26 -8.10 -13.26
N ASP A 56 -5.30 -8.68 -14.00
CA ASP A 56 -5.50 -9.92 -14.74
C ASP A 56 -5.92 -11.11 -13.84
N SER A 57 -5.72 -10.98 -12.52
CA SER A 57 -6.06 -11.98 -11.51
C SER A 57 -7.41 -11.73 -10.83
N GLY A 58 -8.12 -10.65 -11.21
CA GLY A 58 -9.30 -10.13 -10.52
C GLY A 58 -9.03 -8.80 -9.79
N PRO A 59 -10.04 -8.21 -9.13
CA PRO A 59 -9.89 -6.96 -8.42
C PRO A 59 -8.88 -7.09 -7.27
N GLU A 60 -7.93 -6.15 -7.20
CA GLU A 60 -6.92 -6.05 -6.16
C GLU A 60 -7.07 -4.73 -5.40
N ILE A 61 -6.80 -4.70 -4.10
CA ILE A 61 -6.72 -3.46 -3.34
C ILE A 61 -5.27 -3.01 -3.25
N VAL A 62 -4.98 -1.85 -3.82
CA VAL A 62 -3.65 -1.22 -3.77
C VAL A 62 -3.73 0.07 -2.99
N PHE A 63 -2.67 0.38 -2.26
CA PHE A 63 -2.58 1.61 -1.47
C PHE A 63 -1.63 2.60 -2.12
N ASP A 64 -2.08 3.86 -2.18
CA ASP A 64 -1.28 4.98 -2.66
C ASP A 64 -1.14 6.03 -1.58
N VAL A 65 0.00 6.73 -1.58
CA VAL A 65 0.24 7.87 -0.70
C VAL A 65 -0.81 8.93 -1.01
N PHE A 66 -1.54 9.32 0.03
CA PHE A 66 -2.51 10.38 -0.03
C PHE A 66 -1.75 11.71 0.03
N GLU A 67 -1.35 12.21 -1.14
CA GLU A 67 -1.01 13.61 -1.31
C GLU A 67 -2.32 14.38 -1.23
N GLY A 68 -2.64 14.94 -0.06
CA GLY A 68 -3.85 15.74 0.10
C GLY A 68 -3.89 16.77 -1.01
N THR A 69 -4.85 16.66 -1.93
CA THR A 69 -5.08 17.74 -2.87
C THR A 69 -5.45 18.95 -2.05
N ASP A 70 -4.60 19.96 -2.13
CA ASP A 70 -4.89 21.33 -1.76
C ASP A 70 -6.15 21.75 -2.54
N ARG A 71 -7.33 21.54 -1.94
CA ARG A 71 -8.63 22.12 -2.34
C ARG A 71 -9.76 21.80 -1.37
#